data_AF-A0A959XL73-F1
#
_entry.id   AF-A0A959XL73-F1
#
_cell.length_a   1.000
_cell.length_b   1.000
_cell.length_c   1.000
_cell.angle_alpha   90.00
_cell.angle_beta   90.00
_cell.angle_gamma   90.00
#
_symmetry.space_group_name_H-M   'P 1'
#
loop_
_entity.id
_entity.type
_entity.pdbx_description
1 polymer ?
#
loop_
_entity_poly.entity_id
_entity_poly.type
_entity_poly.pdbx_seq_one_letter_code
_entity_poly.pdbx_strand_id
1 'polypeptide(L)'
;CAGCTDSSACNFNSIATLEDGSCTYPGCTDSTACNYNSTAGCDDGSCIAAGCTNSTACNYNAAAGCDDGSCEFVSCAGCTDSSACNFNSIATLEDGSCTYPGCMDSTACNYDSTAACDDGSCEFTSCVCLGDFDFSGNIDVQDLLIFLGNYGCTGTCLGDLNNDGVTNAADMLMFLGLFGQSCN
;
A
#
# COMPACT_ATOMS: atom_id res chain seq x y z
N CYS A 1 -50.65 26.08 45.91
CA CYS A 1 -49.45 26.68 45.29
C CYS A 1 -49.49 26.39 43.78
N ALA A 2 -48.95 27.28 42.94
CA ALA A 2 -48.83 27.04 41.51
C ALA A 2 -47.53 26.26 41.20
N GLY A 3 -47.53 25.40 40.19
CA GLY A 3 -46.40 24.57 39.77
C GLY A 3 -46.83 23.45 38.83
N CYS A 4 -45.88 22.67 38.30
CA CYS A 4 -46.20 21.53 37.45
C CYS A 4 -46.98 20.44 38.22
N THR A 5 -48.18 20.09 37.75
CA THR A 5 -49.05 19.05 38.34
C THR A 5 -49.05 17.74 37.53
N ASP A 6 -48.36 17.66 36.40
CA ASP A 6 -48.17 16.43 35.62
C ASP A 6 -47.13 15.50 36.26
N SER A 7 -47.56 14.31 36.70
CA SER A 7 -46.70 13.29 37.32
C SER A 7 -45.63 12.70 36.41
N SER A 8 -45.74 12.88 35.09
CA SER A 8 -44.75 12.44 34.11
C SER A 8 -43.65 13.48 33.85
N ALA A 9 -43.81 14.72 34.34
CA ALA A 9 -42.84 15.78 34.19
C ALA A 9 -41.66 15.64 35.18
N CYS A 10 -40.48 16.08 34.75
CA CYS A 10 -39.25 16.06 35.53
C CYS A 10 -39.32 16.94 36.79
N ASN A 11 -40.07 18.04 36.71
CA ASN A 11 -40.27 18.99 37.80
C ASN A 11 -41.67 18.85 38.45
N PHE A 12 -42.26 17.65 38.41
CA PHE A 12 -43.54 17.37 39.06
C PHE A 12 -43.53 17.80 40.53
N ASN A 13 -44.54 18.58 40.92
CA ASN A 13 -44.72 19.04 42.27
C ASN A 13 -46.01 18.47 42.88
N SER A 14 -45.86 17.47 43.75
CA SER A 14 -47.00 16.79 44.43
C SER A 14 -47.86 17.70 45.32
N ILE A 15 -47.39 18.91 45.67
CA ILE A 15 -48.15 19.90 46.45
C ILE A 15 -48.71 21.05 45.58
N ALA A 16 -48.42 21.05 44.27
CA ALA A 16 -49.01 22.00 43.35
C ALA A 16 -50.48 21.63 43.07
N THR A 17 -51.36 22.63 43.12
CA THR A 17 -52.80 22.47 42.91
C THR A 17 -53.31 23.28 41.72
N LEU A 18 -52.43 24.03 41.06
CA LEU A 18 -52.70 24.88 39.91
C LEU A 18 -51.52 24.78 38.95
N GLU A 19 -51.77 24.30 37.73
CA GLU A 19 -50.79 24.30 36.65
C GLU A 19 -50.37 25.72 36.27
N ASP A 20 -49.07 25.96 36.20
CA ASP A 20 -48.48 27.24 35.79
C ASP A 20 -47.73 27.19 34.46
N GLY A 21 -47.74 26.03 33.78
CA GLY A 21 -47.04 25.82 32.52
C GLY A 21 -45.53 25.65 32.67
N SER A 22 -45.02 25.48 33.90
CA SER A 22 -43.58 25.27 34.15
C SER A 22 -43.11 23.84 33.87
N CYS A 23 -44.00 22.90 33.50
CA CYS A 23 -43.63 21.49 33.29
C CYS A 23 -42.51 21.33 32.26
N THR A 24 -41.45 20.63 32.66
CA THR A 24 -40.39 20.16 31.76
C THR A 24 -40.47 18.64 31.67
N TYR A 25 -40.37 18.12 30.45
CA TYR A 25 -40.58 16.69 30.20
C TYR A 25 -39.26 15.95 30.00
N PRO A 26 -39.24 14.63 30.24
CA PRO A 26 -38.06 13.81 29.98
C PRO A 26 -37.67 13.81 28.49
N GLY A 27 -36.39 13.64 28.23
CA GLY A 27 -35.82 13.50 26.88
C GLY A 27 -34.29 13.48 26.96
N CYS A 28 -33.61 13.21 25.86
CA CYS A 28 -32.14 13.17 25.89
C CYS A 28 -31.53 14.53 26.24
N THR A 29 -30.79 14.60 27.35
CA THR A 29 -30.12 15.83 27.81
C THR A 29 -28.64 15.91 27.40
N ASP A 30 -28.09 14.87 26.79
CA ASP A 30 -26.70 14.87 26.32
C ASP A 30 -26.57 15.67 25.02
N SER A 31 -25.85 16.80 25.08
CA SER A 31 -25.64 17.69 23.93
C SER A 31 -24.85 17.08 22.77
N THR A 32 -24.18 15.95 23.00
CA THR A 32 -23.42 15.22 21.98
C THR A 32 -24.23 14.10 21.32
N ALA A 33 -25.41 13.77 21.84
CA ALA A 33 -26.27 12.73 21.30
C ALA A 33 -27.06 13.21 20.07
N CYS A 34 -27.36 12.26 19.17
CA CYS A 34 -28.04 12.52 17.90
C CYS A 34 -29.46 13.08 18.06
N ASN A 35 -30.12 12.72 19.15
CA ASN A 35 -31.48 13.15 19.50
C ASN A 35 -31.48 14.10 20.70
N TYR A 36 -30.39 14.86 20.91
CA TYR A 36 -30.33 15.88 21.94
C TYR A 36 -31.56 16.80 21.90
N ASN A 37 -32.24 16.92 23.03
CA ASN A 37 -33.36 17.82 23.21
C ASN A 37 -32.99 18.90 24.23
N SER A 38 -32.70 20.10 23.75
CA SER A 38 -32.36 21.26 24.58
C SER A 38 -33.50 21.74 25.49
N THR A 39 -34.72 21.25 25.29
CA THR A 39 -35.89 21.57 26.13
C THR A 39 -36.22 20.47 27.15
N ALA A 40 -35.48 19.35 27.15
CA ALA A 40 -35.67 18.28 28.12
C ALA A 40 -35.29 18.73 29.54
N GLY A 41 -36.13 18.38 30.52
CA GLY A 41 -35.92 18.72 31.93
C GLY A 41 -35.08 17.71 32.71
N CYS A 42 -35.01 16.48 32.22
CA CYS A 42 -34.28 15.36 32.80
C CYS A 42 -34.07 14.28 31.72
N ASP A 43 -33.01 13.50 31.88
CA ASP A 43 -32.69 12.40 30.96
C ASP A 43 -33.67 11.24 31.13
N ASP A 44 -34.15 10.72 30.00
CA ASP A 44 -35.01 9.53 29.94
C ASP A 44 -34.25 8.27 29.47
N GLY A 45 -32.95 8.39 29.21
CA GLY A 45 -32.12 7.31 28.68
C GLY A 45 -32.36 7.03 27.20
N SER A 46 -33.10 7.90 26.49
CA SER A 46 -33.31 7.78 25.04
C SER A 46 -32.13 8.25 24.20
N CYS A 47 -31.07 8.77 24.81
CA CYS A 47 -29.92 9.32 24.09
C CYS A 47 -29.32 8.31 23.11
N ILE A 48 -29.27 8.70 21.85
CA ILE A 48 -28.65 7.95 20.76
C ILE A 48 -27.22 8.46 20.63
N ALA A 49 -26.26 7.59 20.91
CA ALA A 49 -24.85 7.92 20.81
C ALA A 49 -24.49 8.34 19.37
N ALA A 50 -23.73 9.43 19.27
CA ALA A 50 -23.10 9.82 18.03
C ALA A 50 -21.73 9.12 17.87
N GLY A 51 -21.22 9.08 16.65
CA GLY A 51 -19.93 8.48 16.32
C GLY A 51 -19.78 8.33 14.82
N CYS A 52 -18.62 7.86 14.36
CA CYS A 52 -18.41 7.69 12.94
C CYS A 52 -19.37 6.66 12.32
N THR A 53 -20.24 7.10 11.40
CA THR A 53 -21.18 6.21 10.69
C THR A 53 -20.65 5.73 9.33
N ASN A 54 -19.48 6.19 8.90
CA ASN A 54 -18.88 5.77 7.63
C ASN A 54 -18.19 4.41 7.78
N SER A 55 -18.68 3.39 7.09
CA SER A 55 -18.15 2.01 7.16
C SER A 55 -16.75 1.84 6.57
N THR A 56 -16.22 2.83 5.85
CA THR A 56 -14.84 2.81 5.34
C THR A 56 -13.85 3.52 6.27
N ALA A 57 -14.33 4.14 7.35
CA ALA A 57 -13.47 4.76 8.35
C ALA A 57 -12.88 3.71 9.30
N CYS A 58 -11.67 3.96 9.75
CA CYS A 58 -10.93 3.08 10.66
C CYS A 58 -11.58 2.99 12.06
N ASN A 59 -12.29 4.05 12.47
CA ASN A 59 -13.05 4.10 13.72
C ASN A 59 -14.57 3.96 13.51
N TYR A 60 -15.00 3.30 12.42
CA TYR A 60 -16.42 3.05 12.15
C TYR A 60 -17.11 2.44 13.37
N ASN A 61 -18.25 3.03 13.76
CA ASN A 61 -19.09 2.55 14.84
C ASN A 61 -20.49 2.23 14.32
N ALA A 62 -20.78 0.94 14.16
CA ALA A 62 -22.10 0.46 13.71
C ALA A 62 -23.25 0.78 14.69
N ALA A 63 -22.94 1.12 15.94
CA ALA A 63 -23.93 1.52 16.94
C ALA A 63 -24.20 3.04 16.97
N ALA A 64 -23.45 3.85 16.21
CA ALA A 64 -23.67 5.28 16.12
C ALA A 64 -24.96 5.58 15.33
N GLY A 65 -25.82 6.44 15.88
CA GLY A 65 -27.07 6.83 15.22
C GLY A 65 -26.96 8.04 14.27
N CYS A 66 -25.85 8.77 14.35
CA CYS A 66 -25.52 9.90 13.50
C CYS A 66 -24.01 10.13 13.52
N ASP A 67 -23.51 10.72 12.43
CA ASP A 67 -22.12 11.12 12.31
C ASP A 67 -21.83 12.35 13.18
N ASP A 68 -20.80 12.25 14.01
CA ASP A 68 -20.26 13.36 14.81
C ASP A 68 -19.04 14.02 14.16
N GLY A 69 -18.64 13.57 12.96
CA GLY A 69 -17.46 14.05 12.27
C GLY A 69 -16.15 13.48 12.84
N SER A 70 -16.21 12.48 13.71
CA SER A 70 -15.03 11.80 14.26
C SER A 70 -14.39 10.80 13.30
N CYS A 71 -15.00 10.53 12.14
CA CYS A 71 -14.47 9.56 11.18
C CYS A 71 -13.01 9.84 10.81
N GLU A 72 -12.13 8.87 11.06
CA GLU A 72 -10.73 8.91 10.69
C GLU A 72 -10.38 7.75 9.76
N PHE A 73 -9.41 7.99 8.88
CA PHE A 73 -9.08 7.10 7.75
C PHE A 73 -7.59 6.80 7.70
N VAL A 74 -6.84 7.02 8.79
CA VAL A 74 -5.38 6.95 8.76
C VAL A 74 -4.86 5.86 9.70
N SER A 75 -5.53 5.60 10.82
CA SER A 75 -5.00 4.68 11.83
C SER A 75 -4.91 3.22 11.37
N CYS A 76 -5.80 2.82 10.45
CA CYS A 76 -5.84 1.51 9.80
C CYS A 76 -5.37 1.55 8.34
N ALA A 77 -4.81 2.69 7.90
CA ALA A 77 -4.33 2.88 6.56
C ALA A 77 -2.89 2.38 6.40
N GLY A 78 -2.59 1.78 5.26
CA GLY A 78 -1.26 1.30 4.90
C GLY A 78 -1.33 0.33 3.74
N CYS A 79 -0.18 -0.23 3.35
CA CYS A 79 -0.15 -1.24 2.31
C CYS A 79 -0.75 -2.58 2.79
N THR A 80 -1.81 -3.05 2.12
CA THR A 80 -2.50 -4.31 2.39
C THR A 80 -2.10 -5.43 1.43
N ASP A 81 -1.31 -5.12 0.40
CA ASP A 81 -0.77 -6.13 -0.51
C ASP A 81 0.37 -6.92 0.15
N SER A 82 0.12 -8.20 0.42
CA SER A 82 1.10 -9.12 1.02
C SER A 82 2.36 -9.38 0.19
N SER A 83 2.36 -9.01 -1.11
CA SER A 83 3.52 -9.11 -1.99
C SER A 83 4.43 -7.87 -1.95
N ALA A 84 3.98 -6.78 -1.33
CA ALA A 84 4.74 -5.55 -1.22
C ALA A 84 5.81 -5.62 -0.12
N CYS A 85 6.92 -4.92 -0.32
CA CYS A 85 8.04 -4.82 0.63
C CYS A 85 7.63 -4.19 1.97
N ASN A 86 6.67 -3.25 1.93
CA ASN A 86 6.17 -2.52 3.08
C ASN A 86 4.77 -2.98 3.50
N PHE A 87 4.40 -4.24 3.21
CA PHE A 87 3.15 -4.84 3.65
C PHE A 87 2.91 -4.62 5.14
N ASN A 88 1.76 -4.06 5.48
CA ASN A 88 1.32 -3.82 6.83
C ASN A 88 0.16 -4.75 7.18
N SER A 89 0.45 -5.82 7.92
CA SER A 89 -0.56 -6.82 8.33
C SER A 89 -1.70 -6.30 9.20
N ILE A 90 -1.57 -5.10 9.80
CA ILE A 90 -2.65 -4.47 10.58
C ILE A 90 -3.43 -3.42 9.78
N ALA A 91 -2.97 -3.06 8.57
CA ALA A 91 -3.71 -2.17 7.70
C ALA A 91 -4.95 -2.88 7.15
N THR A 92 -6.08 -2.20 7.18
CA THR A 92 -7.34 -2.67 6.59
C THR A 92 -7.84 -1.74 5.48
N LEU A 93 -7.18 -0.59 5.31
CA LEU A 93 -7.49 0.39 4.29
C LEU A 93 -6.24 0.66 3.44
N GLU A 94 -6.36 0.44 2.14
CA GLU A 94 -5.27 0.75 1.20
C GLU A 94 -5.07 2.25 1.04
N ASP A 95 -3.83 2.70 1.24
CA ASP A 95 -3.44 4.12 1.12
C ASP A 95 -2.56 4.42 -0.10
N GLY A 96 -2.25 3.41 -0.91
CA GLY A 96 -1.37 3.53 -2.07
C GLY A 96 0.11 3.68 -1.72
N SER A 97 0.50 3.42 -0.47
CA SER A 97 1.92 3.45 -0.05
C SER A 97 2.70 2.20 -0.46
N CYS A 98 2.07 1.18 -1.04
CA CYS A 98 2.73 -0.07 -1.41
C CYS A 98 3.94 0.15 -2.31
N THR A 99 5.07 -0.41 -1.91
CA THR A 99 6.31 -0.46 -2.66
C THR A 99 6.64 -1.91 -2.97
N TYR A 100 7.02 -2.19 -4.21
CA TYR A 100 7.13 -3.57 -4.70
C TYR A 100 8.58 -4.02 -4.81
N PRO A 101 8.80 -5.34 -4.75
CA PRO A 101 10.14 -5.88 -4.91
C PRO A 101 10.56 -5.91 -6.37
N GLY A 102 11.86 -6.05 -6.59
CA GLY A 102 12.51 -6.26 -7.88
C GLY A 102 14.02 -6.36 -7.69
N CYS A 103 14.78 -6.56 -8.77
CA CYS A 103 16.23 -6.69 -8.63
C CYS A 103 16.88 -5.34 -8.22
N MET A 104 17.53 -5.31 -7.05
CA MET A 104 18.19 -4.09 -6.55
C MET A 104 19.70 -4.01 -6.90
N ASP A 105 20.28 -5.04 -7.52
CA ASP A 105 21.69 -5.04 -7.89
C ASP A 105 21.91 -4.26 -9.19
N SER A 106 22.61 -3.12 -9.12
CA SER A 106 22.93 -2.28 -10.27
C SER A 106 23.80 -2.94 -11.35
N THR A 107 24.40 -4.09 -11.05
CA THR A 107 25.20 -4.88 -12.00
C THR A 107 24.37 -5.97 -12.69
N ALA A 108 23.14 -6.22 -12.25
CA ALA A 108 22.24 -7.17 -12.89
C ALA A 108 21.59 -6.57 -14.13
N CYS A 109 21.25 -7.44 -15.06
CA CYS A 109 20.64 -7.13 -16.34
C CYS A 109 19.22 -6.59 -16.21
N ASN A 110 18.47 -7.11 -15.25
CA ASN A 110 17.11 -6.68 -14.94
C ASN A 110 17.05 -5.76 -13.71
N TYR A 111 18.12 -4.99 -13.45
CA TYR A 111 18.14 -4.01 -12.37
C TYR A 111 16.92 -3.08 -12.44
N ASP A 112 16.16 -3.03 -11.35
CA ASP A 112 15.01 -2.16 -11.19
C ASP A 112 15.32 -1.07 -10.16
N SER A 113 15.59 0.14 -10.66
CA SER A 113 15.83 1.32 -9.82
C SER A 113 14.63 1.78 -8.98
N THR A 114 13.43 1.25 -9.25
CA THR A 114 12.20 1.54 -8.51
C THR A 114 11.86 0.50 -7.46
N ALA A 115 12.58 -0.63 -7.44
CA ALA A 115 12.40 -1.69 -6.45
C ALA A 115 12.74 -1.18 -5.04
N ALA A 116 11.88 -1.51 -4.07
CA ALA A 116 12.07 -1.13 -2.67
C ALA A 116 12.72 -2.24 -1.82
N CYS A 117 12.70 -3.47 -2.30
CA CYS A 117 13.40 -4.61 -1.72
C CYS A 117 13.73 -5.62 -2.80
N ASP A 118 14.78 -6.42 -2.56
CA ASP A 118 15.22 -7.45 -3.51
C ASP A 118 14.34 -8.70 -3.40
N ASP A 119 13.82 -9.19 -4.53
CA ASP A 119 13.12 -10.48 -4.62
C ASP A 119 14.04 -11.63 -5.05
N GLY A 120 15.32 -11.37 -5.28
CA GLY A 120 16.25 -12.38 -5.78
C GLY A 120 16.01 -12.73 -7.26
N SER A 121 15.26 -11.90 -8.00
CA SER A 121 15.07 -12.05 -9.44
C SER A 121 16.28 -11.58 -10.25
N CYS A 122 17.34 -11.07 -9.62
CA CYS A 122 18.51 -10.54 -10.33
C CYS A 122 19.12 -11.57 -11.29
N GLU A 123 19.09 -11.22 -12.56
CA GLU A 123 19.69 -11.99 -13.66
C GLU A 123 20.97 -11.31 -14.09
N PHE A 124 22.06 -12.06 -14.13
CA PHE A 124 23.39 -11.53 -14.50
C PHE A 124 23.86 -12.01 -15.86
N THR A 125 23.03 -12.75 -16.60
CA THR A 125 23.43 -13.39 -17.86
C THR A 125 22.52 -13.03 -19.03
N SER A 126 21.30 -12.55 -18.78
CA SER A 126 20.36 -12.19 -19.85
C SER A 126 20.81 -10.98 -20.70
N CYS A 127 21.62 -10.09 -20.13
CA CYS A 127 22.30 -8.98 -20.81
C CYS A 127 23.79 -9.24 -21.07
N VAL A 128 24.34 -10.39 -20.62
CA VAL A 128 25.71 -10.77 -21.03
C VAL A 128 25.60 -11.31 -22.43
N CYS A 129 25.86 -10.43 -23.38
CA CYS A 129 26.06 -10.84 -24.74
C CYS A 129 27.42 -11.51 -24.86
N LEU A 130 27.39 -12.84 -24.81
CA LEU A 130 28.56 -13.69 -25.00
C LEU A 130 29.34 -13.35 -26.29
N GLY A 131 28.73 -12.66 -27.25
CA GLY A 131 29.39 -12.17 -28.46
C GLY A 131 29.59 -10.67 -28.57
N ASP A 132 29.22 -9.83 -27.59
CA ASP A 132 29.45 -8.38 -27.64
C ASP A 132 30.73 -8.04 -26.85
N PHE A 133 31.86 -8.00 -27.54
CA PHE A 133 33.17 -7.82 -26.94
C PHE A 133 33.58 -6.35 -26.83
N ASP A 134 32.91 -5.43 -27.53
CA ASP A 134 33.14 -3.99 -27.40
C ASP A 134 32.10 -3.24 -26.55
N PHE A 135 31.11 -3.97 -26.04
CA PHE A 135 30.01 -3.47 -25.21
C PHE A 135 29.15 -2.43 -25.94
N SER A 136 28.99 -2.57 -27.25
CA SER A 136 28.15 -1.68 -28.06
C SER A 136 26.65 -2.03 -28.01
N GLY A 137 26.28 -3.15 -27.40
CA GLY A 137 24.93 -3.69 -27.34
C GLY A 137 24.51 -4.41 -28.62
N ASN A 138 25.41 -4.62 -29.58
CA ASN A 138 25.15 -5.36 -30.81
C ASN A 138 26.25 -6.39 -31.00
N ILE A 139 25.90 -7.57 -31.52
CA ILE A 139 26.87 -8.59 -31.91
C ILE A 139 27.09 -8.46 -33.41
N ASP A 140 28.10 -7.71 -33.82
CA ASP A 140 28.33 -7.39 -35.22
C ASP A 140 29.80 -7.60 -35.68
N VAL A 141 30.16 -7.00 -36.80
CA VAL A 141 31.49 -7.15 -37.39
C VAL A 141 32.58 -6.61 -36.46
N GLN A 142 32.28 -5.62 -35.60
CA GLN A 142 33.22 -5.07 -34.63
C GLN A 142 33.63 -6.15 -33.62
N ASP A 143 32.66 -6.92 -33.12
CA ASP A 143 32.92 -8.04 -32.23
C ASP A 143 33.63 -9.19 -32.93
N LEU A 144 33.25 -9.47 -34.18
CA LEU A 144 33.95 -10.49 -34.97
C LEU A 144 35.44 -10.14 -35.13
N LEU A 145 35.78 -8.87 -35.31
CA LEU A 145 37.16 -8.43 -35.40
C LEU A 145 37.90 -8.62 -34.06
N ILE A 146 37.24 -8.38 -32.94
CA ILE A 146 37.81 -8.61 -31.60
C ILE A 146 37.99 -10.11 -31.34
N PHE A 147 37.01 -10.92 -31.71
CA PHE A 147 37.09 -12.38 -31.65
C PHE A 147 38.28 -12.91 -32.44
N LEU A 148 38.40 -12.49 -33.71
CA LEU A 148 39.49 -12.90 -34.59
C LEU A 148 40.86 -12.42 -34.09
N GLY A 149 40.92 -11.28 -33.41
CA GLY A 149 42.12 -10.80 -32.73
C GLY A 149 42.60 -11.73 -31.61
N ASN A 150 41.71 -12.54 -31.04
CA ASN A 150 41.99 -13.52 -29.99
C ASN A 150 41.99 -14.97 -30.50
N TYR A 151 41.85 -15.21 -31.80
CA TYR A 151 41.77 -16.57 -32.33
C TYR A 151 43.07 -17.35 -32.07
N GLY A 152 42.94 -18.53 -31.46
CA GLY A 152 44.05 -19.36 -31.01
C GLY A 152 44.63 -18.97 -29.64
N CYS A 153 44.02 -18.01 -28.93
CA CYS A 153 44.38 -17.67 -27.57
C CYS A 153 44.14 -18.86 -26.62
N THR A 154 45.03 -19.04 -25.63
CA THR A 154 44.95 -20.11 -24.61
C THR A 154 44.91 -19.49 -23.21
N GLY A 155 44.09 -20.04 -22.31
CA GLY A 155 43.90 -19.51 -20.95
C GLY A 155 42.55 -18.82 -20.82
N THR A 156 42.49 -17.66 -20.15
CA THR A 156 41.25 -16.86 -20.07
C THR A 156 41.23 -15.81 -21.18
N CYS A 157 40.53 -16.10 -22.27
CA CYS A 157 40.45 -15.27 -23.46
C CYS A 157 39.03 -14.75 -23.67
N LEU A 158 38.86 -13.52 -24.14
CA LEU A 158 37.53 -12.92 -24.39
C LEU A 158 36.69 -13.77 -25.37
N GLY A 159 37.33 -14.39 -26.36
CA GLY A 159 36.66 -15.23 -27.37
C GLY A 159 36.48 -16.70 -26.98
N ASP A 160 36.84 -17.13 -25.76
CA ASP A 160 36.56 -18.51 -25.30
C ASP A 160 35.12 -18.58 -24.76
N LEU A 161 34.18 -18.94 -25.64
CA LEU A 161 32.74 -18.88 -25.35
C LEU A 161 32.22 -20.16 -24.71
N ASN A 162 32.89 -21.29 -24.92
CA ASN A 162 32.55 -22.57 -24.30
C ASN A 162 33.33 -22.85 -23.02
N ASN A 163 34.28 -21.98 -22.64
CA ASN A 163 35.19 -22.11 -21.50
C ASN A 163 36.05 -23.38 -21.54
N ASP A 164 36.49 -23.82 -22.73
CA ASP A 164 37.39 -24.96 -22.90
C ASP A 164 38.88 -24.58 -22.78
N GLY A 165 39.16 -23.29 -22.57
CA GLY A 165 40.49 -22.72 -22.38
C GLY A 165 41.21 -22.37 -23.67
N VAL A 166 40.57 -22.49 -24.85
CA VAL A 166 41.15 -22.14 -26.14
C VAL A 166 40.14 -21.50 -27.11
N THR A 167 40.36 -20.25 -27.52
CA THR A 167 39.53 -19.61 -28.56
C THR A 167 39.79 -20.26 -29.92
N ASN A 168 38.83 -21.01 -30.44
CA ASN A 168 38.98 -21.75 -31.69
C ASN A 168 37.68 -21.79 -32.54
N ALA A 169 37.62 -22.70 -33.52
CA ALA A 169 36.48 -22.83 -34.42
C ALA A 169 35.17 -23.21 -33.68
N ALA A 170 35.25 -23.89 -32.54
CA ALA A 170 34.10 -24.19 -31.68
C ALA A 170 33.47 -22.89 -31.15
N ASP A 171 34.28 -21.97 -30.64
CA ASP A 171 33.82 -20.66 -30.18
C ASP A 171 33.32 -19.79 -31.33
N MET A 172 33.98 -19.87 -32.49
CA MET A 172 33.55 -19.16 -33.69
C MET A 172 32.15 -19.61 -34.11
N LEU A 173 31.85 -20.91 -34.01
CA LEU A 173 30.53 -21.42 -34.34
C LEU A 173 29.48 -20.93 -33.34
N MET A 174 29.83 -20.80 -32.07
CA MET A 174 28.96 -20.19 -31.05
C MET A 174 28.73 -18.71 -31.33
N PHE A 175 29.79 -17.95 -31.61
CA PHE A 175 29.72 -16.54 -31.96
C PHE A 175 28.83 -16.31 -33.19
N LEU A 176 28.99 -17.11 -34.25
CA LEU A 176 28.17 -17.01 -35.46
C LEU A 176 26.70 -17.37 -35.23
N GLY A 177 26.39 -18.15 -34.20
CA GLY A 177 25.01 -18.41 -33.76
C GLY A 177 24.36 -17.18 -33.11
N LEU A 178 25.16 -16.25 -32.60
CA LEU A 178 24.73 -15.01 -31.96
C LEU A 178 24.87 -13.78 -32.88
N PHE A 179 25.60 -13.90 -34.00
CA PHE A 179 25.89 -12.79 -34.90
C PHE A 179 24.64 -12.14 -35.48
N GLY A 180 24.58 -10.81 -35.40
CA GLY A 180 23.46 -9.98 -35.81
C GLY A 180 22.36 -9.83 -34.77
N GLN A 181 22.52 -10.40 -33.56
CA GLN A 181 21.62 -10.13 -32.44
C GLN A 181 21.98 -8.79 -31.77
N SER A 182 20.96 -8.14 -31.21
CA SER A 182 21.10 -6.96 -30.36
C SER A 182 20.77 -7.31 -28.91
N CYS A 183 21.53 -6.75 -27.99
CA CYS A 183 21.46 -6.94 -26.56
C CYS A 183 20.70 -5.75 -25.98
N ASN A 184 19.42 -5.94 -25.65
CA ASN A 184 18.62 -4.96 -24.91
C ASN A 184 18.32 -5.50 -23.52
#